data_AF-A0A7S4JVP9-F1
#
_entry.id   AF-A0A7S4JVP9-F1
#
_cell.length_a   1.000
_cell.length_b   1.000
_cell.length_c   1.000
_cell.angle_alpha   90.00
_cell.angle_beta   90.00
_cell.angle_gamma   90.00
#
_symmetry.space_group_name_H-M   'P 1'
#
loop_
_entity.id
_entity.type
_entity.pdbx_description
1 polymer ?
#
loop_
_entity_poly.entity_id
_entity_poly.type
_entity_poly.pdbx_seq_one_letter_code
_entity_poly.pdbx_strand_id
1 'polypeptide(L)'
;HRPRQQGCDGRYFKDEVIQPIIKMGVANGVKRFWMGQDGLLSTPAVSAVIRERGPTWQKAFGAFILTASHNPGGPEEDFGIKYNCENGGPAPEKLTNTIYDNTTTIKDYKMCT
;
A
#
# COMPACT_ATOMS: atom_id res chain seq x y z
N HIS A 1 -1.16 29.49 -3.03
CA HIS A 1 -2.21 28.90 -2.17
C HIS A 1 -2.18 27.38 -2.40
N ARG A 2 -1.65 26.59 -1.44
CA ARG A 2 -1.61 25.11 -1.46
C ARG A 2 -2.49 24.58 -0.31
N PRO A 3 -2.91 23.30 -0.26
CA PRO A 3 -2.71 22.20 -1.23
C PRO A 3 -4.02 21.47 -1.62
N ARG A 4 -4.05 20.84 -2.79
CA ARG A 4 -4.94 19.70 -3.05
C ARG A 4 -4.07 18.52 -3.45
N GLN A 5 -3.95 17.54 -2.57
CA GLN A 5 -3.35 16.27 -2.93
C GLN A 5 -3.97 15.17 -2.08
N GLN A 6 -5.07 14.64 -2.62
CA GLN A 6 -5.81 13.54 -2.06
C GLN A 6 -5.25 12.21 -2.61
N GLY A 7 -4.92 11.23 -1.75
CA GLY A 7 -4.43 9.88 -2.11
C GLY A 7 -5.12 8.78 -1.33
N CYS A 8 -5.47 7.70 -2.03
CA CYS A 8 -6.28 6.51 -1.72
C CYS A 8 -7.59 6.68 -0.92
N ASP A 9 -7.88 7.91 -0.54
CA ASP A 9 -9.13 8.48 -0.04
C ASP A 9 -8.95 10.00 0.08
N GLY A 10 -7.71 10.43 0.31
CA GLY A 10 -7.37 11.82 0.23
C GLY A 10 -6.23 12.30 1.10
N ARG A 11 -5.45 11.39 1.69
CA ARG A 11 -4.74 11.73 2.91
C ARG A 11 -3.42 12.45 2.62
N TYR A 12 -3.08 13.37 3.53
CA TYR A 12 -2.01 14.36 3.43
C TYR A 12 -0.62 13.75 3.16
N PHE A 13 -0.32 12.58 3.75
CA PHE A 13 0.99 11.91 3.68
C PHE A 13 1.16 10.93 2.51
N LYS A 14 0.26 10.92 1.52
CA LYS A 14 0.30 9.93 0.43
C LYS A 14 1.64 9.88 -0.31
N ASP A 15 2.20 11.05 -0.65
CA ASP A 15 3.40 11.14 -1.48
C ASP A 15 4.64 10.76 -0.67
N GLU A 16 4.63 11.07 0.63
CA GLU A 16 5.67 10.71 1.59
C GLU A 16 5.70 9.20 1.90
N VAL A 17 4.61 8.47 1.67
CA VAL A 17 4.51 7.03 1.95
C VAL A 17 4.65 6.18 0.69
N ILE A 18 4.07 6.61 -0.44
CA ILE A 18 4.14 5.88 -1.71
C ILE A 18 5.60 5.76 -2.18
N GLN A 19 6.37 6.84 -2.09
CA GLN A 19 7.77 6.85 -2.55
C GLN A 19 8.65 5.85 -1.77
N PRO A 20 8.65 5.84 -0.41
CA PRO A 20 9.34 4.80 0.35
C PRO A 20 8.89 3.38 0.03
N ILE A 21 7.58 3.12 -0.10
CA ILE A 21 7.07 1.78 -0.44
C ILE A 21 7.63 1.30 -1.77
N ILE A 22 7.63 2.16 -2.79
CA ILE A 22 8.20 1.82 -4.11
C ILE A 22 9.69 1.58 -3.99
N LYS A 23 10.43 2.49 -3.35
CA LYS A 23 11.90 2.37 -3.22
C LYS A 23 12.31 1.12 -2.46
N MET A 24 11.59 0.78 -1.40
CA MET A 24 11.82 -0.45 -0.65
C MET A 24 11.44 -1.68 -1.48
N GLY A 25 10.31 -1.66 -2.17
CA GLY A 25 9.89 -2.80 -3.01
C GLY A 25 10.87 -3.05 -4.16
N VAL A 26 11.34 -2.01 -4.85
CA VAL A 26 12.37 -2.11 -5.89
C VAL A 26 13.66 -2.71 -5.32
N ALA A 27 14.13 -2.22 -4.17
CA ALA A 27 15.32 -2.74 -3.50
C ALA A 27 15.18 -4.20 -3.02
N ASN A 28 13.94 -4.68 -2.85
CA ASN A 28 13.61 -6.06 -2.53
C ASN A 28 13.21 -6.89 -3.77
N GLY A 29 13.41 -6.38 -4.99
CA GLY A 29 13.25 -7.13 -6.24
C GLY A 29 11.86 -7.08 -6.86
N VAL A 30 10.95 -6.23 -6.37
CA VAL A 30 9.64 -6.00 -7.01
C VAL A 30 9.86 -5.33 -8.37
N LYS A 31 9.43 -6.01 -9.44
CA LYS A 31 9.67 -5.59 -10.82
C LYS A 31 8.62 -4.62 -11.38
N ARG A 32 7.43 -4.58 -10.79
CA ARG A 32 6.30 -3.82 -11.31
C ARG A 32 5.37 -3.37 -10.20
N PHE A 33 4.92 -2.13 -10.29
CA PHE A 33 3.91 -1.54 -9.41
C PHE A 33 2.73 -1.10 -10.25
N TRP A 34 1.52 -1.34 -9.74
CA TRP A 34 0.29 -0.75 -10.26
C TRP A 34 -0.21 0.26 -9.25
N MET A 35 -0.47 1.47 -9.71
CA MET A 35 -0.99 2.55 -8.87
C MET A 35 -2.24 3.13 -9.51
N GLY A 36 -3.18 3.56 -8.66
CA GLY A 36 -4.27 4.42 -9.09
C GLY A 36 -3.72 5.77 -9.57
N GLN A 37 -4.43 6.41 -10.49
CA GLN A 37 -4.08 7.76 -10.92
C GLN A 37 -4.10 8.71 -9.71
N ASP A 38 -3.09 9.57 -9.60
CA ASP A 38 -2.87 10.46 -8.44
C ASP A 38 -2.76 9.74 -7.08
N GLY A 39 -2.48 8.43 -7.10
CA GLY A 39 -2.48 7.59 -5.91
C GLY A 39 -3.88 7.32 -5.36
N LEU A 40 -4.94 7.53 -6.14
CA LEU A 40 -6.33 7.33 -5.74
C LEU A 40 -6.84 5.97 -6.26
N LEU A 41 -7.12 5.06 -5.33
CA LEU A 41 -7.79 3.80 -5.63
C LEU A 41 -8.58 3.34 -4.40
N SER A 42 -9.89 3.16 -4.52
CA SER A 42 -10.71 2.70 -3.40
C SER A 42 -10.39 1.25 -3.05
N THR A 43 -10.58 0.84 -1.80
CA THR A 43 -10.40 -0.56 -1.35
C THR A 43 -11.08 -1.60 -2.27
N PRO A 44 -12.36 -1.46 -2.67
CA PRO A 44 -12.97 -2.42 -3.60
C PRO A 44 -12.33 -2.39 -4.99
N ALA A 45 -11.88 -1.23 -5.48
CA ALA A 45 -11.17 -1.13 -6.76
C ALA A 45 -9.79 -1.81 -6.69
N VAL A 46 -9.07 -1.68 -5.56
CA VAL A 46 -7.82 -2.42 -5.32
C VAL A 46 -8.07 -3.92 -5.37
N SER A 47 -9.09 -4.43 -4.66
CA SER A 47 -9.46 -5.84 -4.67
C SER A 47 -9.81 -6.36 -6.06
N ALA A 48 -10.53 -5.58 -6.86
CA ALA A 48 -10.83 -5.92 -8.26
C ALA A 48 -9.55 -5.97 -9.10
N VAL A 49 -8.68 -4.98 -8.98
CA VAL A 49 -7.41 -4.91 -9.71
C VAL A 49 -6.50 -6.10 -9.40
N ILE A 50 -6.35 -6.49 -8.13
CA ILE A 50 -5.51 -7.66 -7.77
C ILE A 50 -6.01 -8.93 -8.46
N ARG A 51 -7.34 -9.13 -8.48
CA ARG A 51 -7.98 -10.35 -9.00
C ARG A 51 -8.01 -10.41 -10.52
N GLU A 52 -8.27 -9.28 -11.17
CA GLU A 52 -8.72 -9.23 -12.58
C GLU A 52 -7.71 -8.56 -13.52
N ARG A 53 -6.74 -7.80 -13.00
CA ARG A 53 -5.81 -7.06 -13.87
C ARG A 53 -4.70 -7.94 -14.41
N GLY A 54 -4.47 -7.82 -15.72
CA GLY A 54 -3.34 -8.41 -16.42
C GLY A 54 -3.57 -9.85 -16.88
N PRO A 55 -2.69 -10.38 -17.74
CA PRO A 55 -2.74 -11.79 -18.13
C PRO A 55 -2.43 -12.69 -16.91
N THR A 56 -2.89 -13.94 -16.93
CA THR A 56 -2.82 -14.87 -15.78
C THR A 56 -1.43 -15.05 -15.17
N TRP A 57 -0.37 -14.81 -15.95
CA TRP A 57 1.04 -14.88 -15.56
C TRP A 57 1.61 -13.57 -14.97
N GLN A 58 0.82 -12.50 -14.91
CA GLN A 58 1.16 -11.21 -14.30
C GLN A 58 0.16 -10.83 -13.22
N LYS A 59 -0.13 -11.74 -12.30
CA LYS A 59 -0.96 -11.41 -11.13
C LYS A 59 -0.15 -10.63 -10.10
N ALA A 60 -0.82 -9.72 -9.41
CA ALA A 60 -0.24 -9.04 -8.26
C ALA A 60 -0.16 -10.01 -7.07
N PHE A 61 0.95 -9.98 -6.33
CA PHE A 61 1.09 -10.72 -5.07
C PHE A 61 0.20 -10.14 -3.94
N GLY A 62 -0.25 -8.90 -4.11
CA GLY A 62 -1.07 -8.17 -3.18
C GLY A 62 -1.00 -6.66 -3.46
N ALA A 63 -1.54 -5.87 -2.56
CA ALA A 63 -1.47 -4.40 -2.65
C ALA A 63 -1.46 -3.75 -1.27
N PHE A 64 -0.72 -2.66 -1.16
CA PHE A 64 -0.84 -1.71 -0.06
C PHE A 64 -2.01 -0.75 -0.32
N ILE A 65 -2.79 -0.50 0.72
CA ILE A 65 -3.95 0.41 0.69
C ILE A 65 -3.74 1.46 1.78
N LEU A 66 -3.62 2.72 1.38
CA LEU A 66 -3.38 3.84 2.29
C LEU A 66 -4.73 4.44 2.72
N THR A 67 -5.25 3.97 3.85
CA THR A 67 -6.54 4.39 4.39
C THR A 67 -6.60 4.17 5.90
N ALA A 68 -7.15 5.14 6.65
CA ALA A 68 -7.53 4.95 8.05
C ALA A 68 -9.04 4.64 8.21
N SER A 69 -9.66 4.06 7.16
CA SER A 69 -11.06 3.67 7.17
C SER A 69 -12.00 4.88 7.40
N HIS A 70 -12.63 4.98 8.57
CA HIS A 70 -13.55 6.06 8.93
C HIS A 70 -12.90 7.16 9.78
N ASN A 71 -11.62 7.04 10.10
CA ASN A 71 -10.96 8.01 10.96
C ASN A 71 -10.67 9.29 10.17
N PRO A 72 -10.78 10.47 10.81
CA PRO A 72 -10.40 11.75 10.20
C PRO A 72 -8.99 11.67 9.59
N GLY A 73 -8.76 12.48 8.56
CA GLY A 73 -7.48 12.56 7.87
C GLY A 73 -6.94 13.99 7.94
N GLY A 74 -5.64 14.13 8.18
CA GLY A 74 -5.00 15.42 8.45
C GLY A 74 -3.58 15.23 8.97
N PRO A 75 -2.81 16.32 9.13
CA PRO A 75 -1.43 16.28 9.62
C PRO A 75 -1.28 15.70 11.04
N GLU A 76 -2.31 15.87 11.88
CA GLU A 76 -2.38 15.37 13.26
C GLU A 76 -3.37 14.21 13.42
N GLU A 77 -3.91 13.72 12.32
CA GLU A 77 -4.97 12.70 12.32
C GLU A 77 -4.43 11.35 11.84
N ASP A 78 -5.26 10.32 11.92
CA ASP A 78 -4.84 8.96 11.68
C ASP A 78 -4.42 8.68 10.21
N PHE A 79 -3.31 7.95 10.10
CA PHE A 79 -2.85 7.38 8.85
C PHE A 79 -2.75 5.86 8.98
N GLY A 80 -3.39 5.14 8.07
CA GLY A 80 -3.42 3.68 8.07
C GLY A 80 -2.83 3.10 6.80
N ILE A 81 -2.05 2.04 6.94
CA ILE A 81 -1.57 1.20 5.84
C ILE A 81 -2.20 -0.18 6.03
N LYS A 82 -2.97 -0.64 5.05
CA LYS A 82 -3.52 -2.00 4.99
C LYS A 82 -2.85 -2.77 3.87
N TYR A 83 -2.85 -4.10 3.98
CA TYR A 83 -2.36 -5.00 2.93
C TYR A 83 -3.45 -5.99 2.52
N ASN A 84 -3.71 -6.08 1.22
CA ASN A 84 -4.54 -7.13 0.63
C ASN A 84 -3.66 -8.14 -0.09
N CYS A 85 -4.01 -9.43 0.02
CA CYS A 85 -3.29 -10.54 -0.60
C CYS A 85 -3.73 -10.77 -2.06
N GLU A 86 -3.07 -11.71 -2.74
CA GLU A 86 -3.35 -12.13 -4.13
C GLU A 86 -4.81 -12.54 -4.42
N ASN A 87 -5.57 -12.93 -3.41
CA ASN A 87 -7.01 -13.22 -3.55
C ASN A 87 -7.88 -11.96 -3.59
N GLY A 88 -7.29 -10.77 -3.45
CA GLY A 88 -7.96 -9.48 -3.36
C GLY A 88 -8.59 -9.19 -1.99
N GLY A 89 -8.49 -10.11 -1.03
CA GLY A 89 -9.00 -9.95 0.32
C GLY A 89 -7.96 -9.36 1.29
N PRO A 90 -8.38 -8.97 2.51
CA PRO A 90 -7.46 -8.50 3.54
C PRO A 90 -6.44 -9.60 3.92
N ALA A 91 -5.27 -9.18 4.39
CA ALA A 91 -4.24 -10.09 4.88
C ALA A 91 -4.80 -11.04 5.97
N PRO A 92 -4.58 -12.36 5.86
CA PRO A 92 -4.98 -13.30 6.89
C PRO A 92 -4.15 -13.09 8.16
N GLU A 93 -4.71 -13.47 9.31
CA GLU A 93 -4.07 -13.27 10.63
C GLU A 93 -2.65 -13.85 10.71
N LYS A 94 -2.43 -15.02 10.10
CA LYS A 94 -1.10 -15.63 10.03
C LYS A 94 -0.07 -14.71 9.36
N LEU A 95 -0.47 -14.00 8.30
CA LEU A 95 0.42 -13.06 7.61
C LEU A 95 0.63 -11.80 8.44
N THR A 96 -0.42 -11.25 9.07
CA THR A 96 -0.29 -10.05 9.90
C THR A 96 0.58 -10.30 11.13
N ASN A 97 0.48 -11.47 11.75
CA ASN A 97 1.34 -11.86 12.87
C ASN A 97 2.80 -12.02 12.41
N THR A 98 3.03 -12.64 11.24
CA THR A 98 4.38 -12.73 10.66
C THR A 98 4.97 -11.34 10.39
N ILE A 99 4.16 -10.39 9.90
CA ILE A 99 4.57 -9.01 9.69
C ILE A 99 4.95 -8.38 11.04
N TYR A 100 4.12 -8.53 12.06
CA TYR A 100 4.40 -8.04 13.41
C TYR A 100 5.72 -8.59 13.97
N ASP A 101 5.92 -9.91 13.94
CA ASP A 101 7.14 -10.55 14.42
C ASP A 101 8.38 -10.01 13.69
N ASN A 102 8.29 -9.86 12.37
CA ASN A 102 9.37 -9.25 11.56
C ASN A 102 9.63 -7.79 11.97
N THR A 103 8.60 -7.01 12.31
CA THR A 103 8.80 -5.62 12.77
C THR A 103 9.54 -5.53 14.10
N THR A 104 9.42 -6.53 14.97
CA THR A 104 10.14 -6.56 16.26
C THR A 104 11.61 -6.96 16.13
N THR A 105 12.00 -7.56 14.98
CA THR A 105 13.33 -8.13 14.77
C THR A 105 14.14 -7.45 13.67
N ILE A 106 13.50 -6.64 12.83
CA ILE A 106 14.16 -5.92 11.73
C ILE A 106 15.24 -4.97 12.27
N LYS A 107 16.47 -5.08 11.74
CA LYS A 107 17.61 -4.22 12.11
C LYS A 107 17.95 -3.20 11.03
N ASP A 108 17.73 -3.59 9.77
CA ASP A 108 18.05 -2.81 8.59
C ASP A 108 16.94 -2.99 7.55
N TYR A 109 16.73 -1.97 6.72
CA TYR A 109 15.82 -2.03 5.57
C TYR A 109 16.56 -1.65 4.29
N LYS A 110 16.15 -2.26 3.17
CA LYS A 110 16.69 -1.95 1.84
C LYS A 110 15.87 -0.85 1.21
N MET A 111 16.54 0.14 0.64
CA MET A 111 15.91 1.24 -0.08
C MET A 111 16.77 1.59 -1.30
N CYS A 112 16.17 1.75 -2.46
CA CYS A 112 16.91 2.24 -3.62
C CYS A 112 17.02 3.77 -3.57
N THR A 113 18.16 4.29 -4.01
CA THR A 113 18.44 5.72 -4.16
C THR A 113 17.64 6.31 -5.30
#